data_AF-A0A401HNI8-F1
#
_entry.id   AF-A0A401HNI8-F1
#
_cell.length_a   1.000
_cell.length_b   1.000
_cell.length_c   1.000
_cell.angle_alpha   90.00
_cell.angle_beta   90.00
_cell.angle_gamma   90.00
#
_symmetry.space_group_name_H-M   'P 1'
#
loop_
_entity.id
_entity.type
_entity.pdbx_description
1 polymer ?
#
loop_
_entity_poly.entity_id
_entity_poly.type
_entity_poly.pdbx_seq_one_letter_code
_entity_poly.pdbx_strand_id
1 'polypeptide(L)'
;MKKGISVRHVDLTKVVKKNKLYIEKDEYMDSYVVDFQRLREYLKDLKGDFVILDGHISHLLDVDYIVVLRCNPQVIMERLKRRGYPEEKIKENVGAEILDVSLVESLERLKNENIPVYEIDTTSRSIDFILNEIIHAVENKKINYGVVDWLEDYFFMIRELE
;
A
#
# COMPACT_ATOMS: atom_id res chain seq x y z
N MET A 1 13.68 15.56 5.38
CA MET A 1 14.87 14.84 4.88
C MET A 1 16.05 15.81 4.79
N LYS A 2 17.27 15.38 5.15
CA LYS A 2 18.47 16.25 5.04
C LYS A 2 18.81 16.54 3.56
N LYS A 3 19.29 17.75 3.27
CA LYS A 3 19.85 18.12 1.95
C LYS A 3 20.96 17.13 1.56
N GLY A 4 20.92 16.63 0.32
CA GLY A 4 21.96 15.75 -0.24
C GLY A 4 21.65 14.25 -0.22
N ILE A 5 20.51 13.83 0.33
CA ILE A 5 20.03 12.44 0.23
C ILE A 5 19.40 12.22 -1.14
N SER A 6 19.86 11.22 -1.88
CA SER A 6 19.21 10.80 -3.11
C SER A 6 17.95 9.98 -2.80
N VAL A 7 16.79 10.44 -3.28
CA VAL A 7 15.51 9.75 -3.13
C VAL A 7 15.12 9.11 -4.44
N ARG A 8 14.82 7.80 -4.43
CA ARG A 8 14.31 7.07 -5.58
C ARG A 8 12.89 6.61 -5.29
N HIS A 9 11.96 7.02 -6.13
CA HIS A 9 10.60 6.49 -6.14
C HIS A 9 10.47 5.33 -7.13
N VAL A 10 9.86 4.23 -6.69
CA VAL A 10 9.65 3.01 -7.47
C VAL A 10 8.16 2.63 -7.42
N ASP A 11 7.46 2.87 -8.53
CA ASP A 11 6.11 2.36 -8.74
C ASP A 11 6.20 0.87 -9.10
N LEU A 12 5.84 0.00 -8.16
CA LEU A 12 5.98 -1.45 -8.30
C LEU A 12 5.11 -2.00 -9.43
N THR A 13 3.90 -1.47 -9.62
CA THR A 13 2.99 -1.91 -10.69
C THR A 13 3.63 -1.67 -12.06
N LYS A 14 4.21 -0.48 -12.28
CA LYS A 14 4.92 -0.16 -13.53
C LYS A 14 6.18 -1.01 -13.71
N VAL A 15 6.94 -1.23 -12.64
CA VAL A 15 8.16 -2.07 -12.69
C VAL A 15 7.83 -3.51 -13.05
N VAL A 16 6.84 -4.11 -12.40
CA VAL A 16 6.37 -5.48 -12.66
C VAL A 16 5.92 -5.63 -14.11
N LYS A 17 5.08 -4.71 -14.60
CA LYS A 17 4.55 -4.73 -15.96
C LYS A 17 5.66 -4.55 -17.02
N LYS A 18 6.52 -3.54 -16.85
CA LYS A 18 7.56 -3.19 -17.83
C LYS A 18 8.63 -4.28 -17.95
N ASN A 19 9.02 -4.90 -16.84
CA ASN A 19 10.09 -5.89 -16.80
C ASN A 19 9.59 -7.34 -16.82
N LYS A 20 8.26 -7.55 -16.95
CA LYS A 20 7.61 -8.87 -16.96
C LYS A 20 8.00 -9.72 -15.75
N LEU A 21 7.88 -9.13 -14.55
CA LEU A 21 8.21 -9.76 -13.26
C LEU A 21 6.97 -10.41 -12.63
N TYR A 22 6.25 -11.18 -13.43
CA TYR A 22 5.02 -11.87 -13.04
C TYR A 22 4.97 -13.25 -13.70
N ILE A 23 4.25 -14.18 -13.06
CA ILE A 23 4.06 -15.56 -13.51
C ILE A 23 2.93 -15.60 -14.54
N GLU A 24 1.81 -14.98 -14.19
CA GLU A 24 0.63 -14.89 -15.04
C GLU A 24 -0.05 -13.52 -14.89
N LYS A 25 -0.89 -13.19 -15.86
CA LYS A 25 -1.75 -12.02 -15.84
C LYS A 25 -3.18 -12.52 -15.81
N ASP A 26 -3.93 -12.05 -14.83
CA ASP A 26 -5.38 -12.19 -14.81
C ASP A 26 -5.96 -11.09 -15.71
N GLU A 27 -6.45 -11.48 -16.89
CA GLU A 27 -7.06 -10.57 -17.86
C GLU A 27 -8.42 -10.04 -17.38
N TYR A 28 -9.13 -10.80 -16.54
CA TYR A 28 -10.44 -10.42 -16.02
C TYR A 28 -10.31 -9.36 -14.93
N MET A 29 -9.37 -9.57 -14.00
CA MET A 29 -9.11 -8.64 -12.90
C MET A 29 -8.10 -7.54 -13.27
N ASP A 30 -7.52 -7.55 -14.48
CA ASP A 30 -6.38 -6.72 -14.88
C ASP A 30 -5.34 -6.62 -13.76
N SER A 31 -4.89 -7.79 -13.30
CA SER A 31 -3.93 -7.97 -12.20
C SER A 31 -2.82 -8.93 -12.63
N TYR A 32 -1.72 -8.90 -11.90
CA TYR A 32 -0.55 -9.73 -12.19
C TYR A 32 -0.23 -10.57 -10.96
N VAL A 33 -0.05 -11.87 -11.16
CA VAL A 33 0.52 -12.74 -10.13
C VAL A 33 2.03 -12.48 -10.12
N VAL A 34 2.46 -11.65 -9.18
CA VAL A 34 3.83 -11.14 -9.12
C VAL A 34 4.81 -12.27 -8.81
N ASP A 35 5.90 -12.33 -9.58
CA ASP A 35 7.04 -13.18 -9.26
C ASP A 35 7.91 -12.43 -8.24
N PHE A 36 7.65 -12.69 -6.96
CA PHE A 36 8.35 -12.02 -5.86
C PHE A 36 9.86 -12.29 -5.84
N GLN A 37 10.30 -13.46 -6.33
CA GLN A 37 11.73 -13.77 -6.39
C GLN A 37 12.42 -12.86 -7.40
N ARG A 38 11.90 -12.82 -8.64
CA ARG A 38 12.46 -11.97 -9.71
C ARG A 38 12.31 -10.49 -9.39
N LEU A 39 11.22 -10.08 -8.73
CA LEU A 39 11.04 -8.71 -8.27
C LEU A 39 12.10 -8.33 -7.23
N ARG A 40 12.34 -9.17 -6.20
CA ARG A 40 13.40 -8.91 -5.21
C ARG A 40 14.78 -8.81 -5.85
N GLU A 41 15.11 -9.72 -6.78
CA GLU A 41 16.37 -9.66 -7.52
C GLU A 41 16.52 -8.34 -8.30
N TYR A 42 15.47 -7.91 -9.02
CA TYR A 42 15.47 -6.63 -9.74
C TYR A 42 15.67 -5.43 -8.80
N LEU A 43 15.07 -5.45 -7.61
CA LEU A 43 15.13 -4.34 -6.66
C LEU A 43 16.51 -4.21 -5.99
N LYS A 44 17.30 -5.29 -5.86
CA LYS A 44 18.66 -5.26 -5.28
C LYS A 44 19.61 -4.35 -6.07
N ASP A 45 19.41 -4.22 -7.37
CA ASP A 45 20.25 -3.40 -8.24
C ASP A 45 19.89 -1.90 -8.20
N LEU A 46 18.79 -1.54 -7.51
CA LEU A 46 18.37 -0.15 -7.41
C LEU A 46 19.29 0.63 -6.47
N LYS A 47 19.97 1.64 -7.03
CA LYS A 47 20.81 2.56 -6.27
C LYS A 47 20.01 3.75 -5.74
N GLY A 48 20.18 4.09 -4.47
CA GLY A 48 19.67 5.32 -3.85
C GLY A 48 19.89 5.25 -2.35
N ASP A 49 20.09 6.42 -1.72
CA ASP A 49 20.23 6.49 -0.25
C ASP A 49 18.89 6.24 0.44
N PHE A 50 17.79 6.60 -0.23
CA PHE A 50 16.44 6.40 0.24
C PHE A 50 15.53 5.94 -0.91
N VAL A 51 14.91 4.77 -0.77
CA VAL A 51 14.04 4.19 -1.81
C VAL A 51 12.61 4.10 -1.29
N ILE A 52 11.66 4.67 -2.04
CA ILE A 52 10.23 4.60 -1.77
C ILE A 52 9.64 3.56 -2.72
N LEU A 53 9.16 2.45 -2.16
CA LEU A 53 8.42 1.43 -2.89
C LEU A 53 6.92 1.73 -2.79
N ASP A 54 6.30 2.10 -3.91
CA ASP A 54 4.88 2.41 -4.01
C ASP A 54 4.11 1.24 -4.65
N GLY A 55 3.15 0.69 -3.90
CA GLY A 55 2.26 -0.37 -4.36
C GLY A 55 1.75 -1.22 -3.20
N HIS A 56 0.59 -1.86 -3.39
CA HIS A 56 -0.10 -2.68 -2.38
C HIS A 56 0.63 -3.98 -1.99
N ILE A 57 1.79 -4.27 -2.59
CA ILE A 57 2.65 -5.42 -2.24
C ILE A 57 3.99 -4.98 -1.62
N SER A 58 4.20 -3.67 -1.43
CA SER A 58 5.48 -3.11 -0.99
C SER A 58 5.87 -3.61 0.40
N HIS A 59 4.90 -3.81 1.28
CA HIS A 59 5.08 -4.34 2.63
C HIS A 59 5.45 -5.83 2.66
N LEU A 60 5.45 -6.53 1.53
CA LEU A 60 5.90 -7.93 1.40
C LEU A 60 7.36 -8.04 0.91
N LEU A 61 8.00 -6.89 0.65
CA LEU A 61 9.37 -6.80 0.14
C LEU A 61 10.36 -6.48 1.28
N ASP A 62 11.64 -6.45 0.91
CA ASP A 62 12.73 -6.11 1.84
C ASP A 62 12.71 -4.59 2.07
N VAL A 63 12.08 -4.16 3.18
CA VAL A 63 11.89 -2.75 3.55
C VAL A 63 12.23 -2.53 5.02
N ASP A 64 12.68 -1.32 5.36
CA ASP A 64 13.06 -0.96 6.73
C ASP A 64 11.96 -0.21 7.51
N TYR A 65 10.89 0.20 6.82
CA TYR A 65 9.80 1.00 7.37
C TYR A 65 8.57 0.89 6.46
N ILE A 66 7.38 0.76 7.04
CA ILE A 66 6.12 0.61 6.29
C ILE A 66 5.18 1.76 6.65
N VAL A 67 4.59 2.39 5.63
CA VAL A 67 3.52 3.38 5.79
C VAL A 67 2.26 2.83 5.16
N VAL A 68 1.18 2.74 5.93
CA VAL A 68 -0.13 2.26 5.45
C VAL A 68 -1.06 3.47 5.32
N LEU A 69 -1.43 3.81 4.09
CA LEU A 69 -2.40 4.86 3.81
C LEU A 69 -3.81 4.29 3.88
N ARG A 70 -4.60 4.75 4.83
CA ARG A 70 -6.02 4.41 4.99
C ARG A 70 -6.89 5.45 4.35
N CYS A 71 -8.06 5.06 3.89
CA CYS A 71 -9.03 5.99 3.36
C CYS A 71 -10.45 5.44 3.51
N ASN A 72 -11.40 6.32 3.81
CA ASN A 72 -12.79 5.95 3.94
C ASN A 72 -13.26 5.07 2.76
N PRO A 73 -13.87 3.90 3.02
CA PRO A 73 -14.31 2.95 2.01
C PRO A 73 -15.20 3.54 0.90
N GLN A 74 -16.07 4.50 1.21
CA GLN A 74 -16.91 5.16 0.21
C GLN A 74 -16.08 6.04 -0.73
N VAL A 75 -15.08 6.75 -0.21
CA VAL A 75 -14.15 7.55 -1.02
C VAL A 75 -13.32 6.67 -1.93
N ILE A 76 -12.87 5.49 -1.45
CA ILE A 76 -12.18 4.49 -2.28
C ILE A 76 -13.12 4.02 -3.40
N MET A 77 -14.35 3.61 -3.06
CA MET A 77 -15.33 3.16 -4.05
C MET A 77 -15.55 4.19 -5.16
N GLU A 78 -15.75 5.47 -4.83
CA GLU A 78 -15.91 6.55 -5.81
C GLU A 78 -14.68 6.77 -6.68
N ARG A 79 -13.48 6.69 -6.10
CA ARG A 79 -12.21 6.79 -6.86
C ARG A 79 -12.06 5.64 -7.85
N LEU A 80 -12.38 4.42 -7.45
CA LEU A 80 -12.26 3.24 -8.32
C LEU A 80 -13.34 3.21 -9.41
N LYS A 81 -14.58 3.61 -9.11
CA LYS A 81 -15.64 3.81 -10.13
C LYS A 81 -15.20 4.81 -11.20
N ARG A 82 -14.61 5.95 -10.81
CA ARG A 82 -14.08 6.94 -11.77
C ARG A 82 -12.91 6.44 -12.61
N ARG A 83 -12.16 5.46 -12.12
CA ARG A 83 -11.11 4.77 -12.90
C ARG A 83 -11.67 3.74 -13.89
N GLY A 84 -12.98 3.48 -13.87
CA GLY A 84 -13.63 2.50 -14.75
C GLY A 84 -13.37 1.05 -14.34
N TYR A 85 -13.10 0.78 -13.06
CA TYR A 85 -12.88 -0.58 -12.59
C TYR A 85 -14.19 -1.40 -12.65
N PRO A 86 -14.13 -2.70 -12.99
CA PRO A 86 -15.28 -3.60 -12.87
C PRO A 86 -15.82 -3.64 -11.44
N GLU A 87 -17.12 -3.87 -11.28
CA GLU A 87 -17.77 -3.85 -9.96
C GLU A 87 -17.12 -4.83 -8.98
N GLU A 88 -16.81 -6.05 -9.42
CA GLU A 88 -16.17 -7.07 -8.58
C GLU A 88 -14.80 -6.62 -8.06
N LYS A 89 -13.97 -6.00 -8.91
CA LYS A 89 -12.67 -5.43 -8.50
C LYS A 89 -12.85 -4.28 -7.50
N ILE A 90 -13.89 -3.47 -7.65
CA ILE A 90 -14.21 -2.40 -6.69
C ILE A 90 -14.60 -3.02 -5.34
N LYS A 91 -15.48 -4.02 -5.35
CA LYS A 91 -15.94 -4.73 -4.15
C LYS A 91 -14.77 -5.36 -3.39
N GLU A 92 -13.87 -6.04 -4.10
CA GLU A 92 -12.65 -6.62 -3.53
C GLU A 92 -11.77 -5.55 -2.85
N ASN A 93 -11.45 -4.46 -3.55
CA ASN A 93 -10.58 -3.41 -3.01
C ASN A 93 -11.21 -2.68 -1.82
N VAL A 94 -12.52 -2.44 -1.86
CA VAL A 94 -13.26 -1.81 -0.77
C VAL A 94 -13.34 -2.75 0.43
N GLY A 95 -13.66 -4.04 0.22
CA GLY A 95 -13.66 -5.04 1.26
C GLY A 95 -12.30 -5.21 1.93
N ALA A 96 -11.22 -5.21 1.15
CA ALA A 96 -9.86 -5.28 1.67
C ALA A 96 -9.51 -4.10 2.58
N GLU A 97 -9.98 -2.87 2.25
CA GLU A 97 -9.81 -1.71 3.13
C GLU A 97 -10.64 -1.85 4.42
N ILE A 98 -11.89 -2.32 4.34
CA ILE A 98 -12.75 -2.46 5.52
C ILE A 98 -12.20 -3.53 6.48
N LEU A 99 -11.61 -4.59 5.94
CA LEU A 99 -11.01 -5.70 6.69
C LEU A 99 -9.56 -5.46 7.12
N ASP A 100 -9.04 -4.24 6.93
CA ASP A 100 -7.68 -3.86 7.31
C ASP A 100 -6.58 -4.73 6.67
N VAL A 101 -6.80 -5.36 5.50
CA VAL A 101 -5.92 -6.42 4.96
C VAL A 101 -4.45 -5.97 4.89
N SER A 102 -4.17 -4.83 4.24
CA SER A 102 -2.81 -4.31 4.12
C SER A 102 -2.20 -3.89 5.47
N LEU A 103 -3.02 -3.43 6.41
CA LEU A 103 -2.54 -3.08 7.76
C LEU A 103 -2.18 -4.35 8.53
N VAL A 104 -3.05 -5.36 8.55
CA VAL A 104 -2.82 -6.63 9.24
C VAL A 104 -1.54 -7.30 8.73
N GLU A 105 -1.38 -7.43 7.41
CA GLU A 105 -0.17 -7.99 6.81
C GLU A 105 1.09 -7.18 7.18
N SER A 106 0.99 -5.85 7.26
CA SER A 106 2.10 -4.99 7.70
C SER A 106 2.43 -5.20 9.18
N LEU A 107 1.43 -5.37 10.05
CA LEU A 107 1.63 -5.63 11.48
C LEU A 107 2.24 -7.01 11.75
N GLU A 108 2.02 -7.99 10.87
CA GLU A 108 2.74 -9.26 10.94
C GLU A 108 4.25 -9.07 10.72
N ARG A 109 4.65 -8.19 9.79
CA ARG A 109 6.06 -7.80 9.60
C ARG A 109 6.62 -7.14 10.86
N LEU A 110 5.87 -6.23 11.49
CA LEU A 110 6.28 -5.63 12.76
C LEU A 110 6.50 -6.70 13.84
N LYS A 111 5.56 -7.65 13.98
CA LYS A 111 5.63 -8.69 15.00
C LYS A 111 6.79 -9.67 14.77
N ASN A 112 7.00 -10.10 13.53
CA ASN A 112 7.93 -11.18 13.20
C ASN A 112 9.35 -10.69 12.89
N GLU A 113 9.47 -9.47 12.35
CA GLU A 113 10.73 -8.92 11.84
C GLU A 113 11.09 -7.55 12.45
N ASN A 114 10.25 -7.02 13.34
CA ASN A 114 10.45 -5.73 14.02
C ASN A 114 10.57 -4.54 13.05
N ILE A 115 9.87 -4.62 11.90
CA ILE A 115 9.78 -3.53 10.92
C ILE A 115 8.74 -2.51 11.40
N PRO A 116 9.09 -1.24 11.66
CA PRO A 116 8.14 -0.23 12.12
C PRO A 116 7.02 0.04 11.10
N VAL A 117 5.79 0.15 11.59
CA VAL A 117 4.58 0.43 10.80
C VAL A 117 3.95 1.74 11.24
N TYR A 118 3.58 2.58 10.28
CA TYR A 118 2.88 3.84 10.51
C TYR A 118 1.63 3.94 9.64
N GLU A 119 0.48 3.88 10.28
CA GLU A 119 -0.84 4.06 9.69
C GLU A 119 -1.25 5.54 9.70
N ILE A 120 -1.88 5.98 8.60
CA ILE A 120 -2.41 7.34 8.45
C ILE A 120 -3.77 7.31 7.75
N ASP A 121 -4.76 7.99 8.32
CA ASP A 121 -6.02 8.28 7.62
C ASP A 121 -5.90 9.48 6.67
N THR A 122 -6.15 9.22 5.39
CA THR A 122 -6.03 10.20 4.31
C THR A 122 -7.36 10.80 3.84
N THR A 123 -8.50 10.38 4.41
CA THR A 123 -9.87 10.66 3.91
C THR A 123 -10.13 12.13 3.60
N SER A 124 -9.76 13.03 4.52
CA SER A 124 -10.06 14.47 4.43
C SER A 124 -8.81 15.31 4.72
N ARG A 125 -7.64 14.80 4.34
CA ARG A 125 -6.35 15.47 4.56
C ARG A 125 -5.80 16.04 3.25
N SER A 126 -5.11 17.17 3.34
CA SER A 126 -4.38 17.71 2.19
C SER A 126 -3.12 16.88 1.92
N ILE A 127 -2.65 16.92 0.67
CA ILE A 127 -1.41 16.25 0.28
C ILE A 127 -0.24 16.77 1.12
N ASP A 128 -0.14 18.08 1.35
CA ASP A 128 0.93 18.67 2.17
C ASP A 128 0.93 18.14 3.60
N PHE A 129 -0.25 17.96 4.20
CA PHE A 129 -0.38 17.39 5.53
C PHE A 129 0.13 15.94 5.55
N ILE A 130 -0.36 15.12 4.62
CA ILE A 130 0.03 13.70 4.49
C ILE A 130 1.54 13.58 4.29
N LEU A 131 2.12 14.38 3.40
CA LEU A 131 3.56 14.36 3.12
C LEU A 131 4.38 14.76 4.36
N ASN A 132 3.99 15.84 5.05
CA ASN A 132 4.68 16.27 6.26
C ASN A 132 4.60 15.21 7.36
N GLU A 133 3.45 14.57 7.52
CA GLU A 133 3.26 13.50 8.50
C GLU A 133 4.13 12.28 8.17
N ILE A 134 4.13 11.82 6.92
CA ILE A 134 4.96 10.69 6.46
C ILE A 134 6.45 11.00 6.67
N ILE A 135 6.92 12.18 6.27
CA ILE A 135 8.32 12.58 6.45
C ILE A 135 8.69 12.56 7.93
N HIS A 136 7.85 13.16 8.78
CA HIS A 136 8.07 13.19 10.22
C HIS A 136 8.08 11.78 10.84
N ALA A 137 7.17 10.91 10.42
CA ALA A 137 7.08 9.54 10.87
C ALA A 137 8.35 8.74 10.51
N VAL A 138 8.77 8.81 9.25
CA VAL A 138 9.97 8.13 8.74
C VAL A 138 11.25 8.63 9.42
N GLU A 139 11.44 9.95 9.52
CA GLU A 139 12.66 10.53 10.11
C GLU A 139 12.84 10.17 11.59
N ASN A 140 11.74 9.99 12.31
CA ASN A 140 11.74 9.66 13.73
C ASN A 140 11.43 8.17 14.00
N LYS A 141 11.33 7.34 12.95
CA LYS A 141 10.93 5.93 13.02
C LYS A 141 9.71 5.69 13.92
N LYS A 142 8.69 6.54 13.80
CA LYS A 142 7.48 6.44 14.62
C LYS A 142 6.74 5.14 14.30
N ILE A 143 6.06 4.59 15.29
CA ILE A 143 5.12 3.50 15.13
C ILE A 143 3.73 4.05 15.46
N ASN A 144 2.76 3.79 14.60
CA ASN A 144 1.38 4.21 14.77
C ASN A 144 0.46 3.24 14.02
N TYR A 145 -0.59 2.74 14.67
CA TYR A 145 -1.58 1.85 14.05
C TYR A 145 -2.83 1.76 14.93
N GLY A 146 -3.93 1.27 14.35
CA GLY A 146 -5.26 1.26 14.96
C GLY A 146 -5.91 2.64 15.02
N VAL A 147 -5.63 3.52 14.04
CA VAL A 147 -6.20 4.89 14.03
C VAL A 147 -7.61 4.98 13.44
N VAL A 148 -8.02 3.96 12.70
CA VAL A 148 -9.36 3.84 12.12
C VAL A 148 -9.90 2.44 12.35
N ASP A 149 -11.23 2.32 12.45
CA ASP A 149 -11.96 1.06 12.44
C ASP A 149 -13.11 1.21 11.43
N TRP A 150 -12.88 0.77 10.20
CA TRP A 150 -13.91 0.79 9.17
C TRP A 150 -14.87 -0.39 9.27
N LEU A 151 -14.47 -1.46 9.96
CA LEU A 151 -15.29 -2.65 10.09
C LEU A 151 -16.56 -2.31 10.85
N GLU A 152 -16.46 -1.53 11.93
CA GLU A 152 -17.62 -1.05 12.68
C GLU A 152 -18.59 -0.24 11.80
N ASP A 153 -18.05 0.70 11.03
CA ASP A 153 -18.84 1.64 10.22
C ASP A 153 -19.45 1.00 8.96
N TYR A 154 -18.76 0.02 8.35
CA TYR A 154 -19.05 -0.47 7.00
C TYR A 154 -19.24 -1.98 6.92
N PHE A 155 -19.43 -2.69 8.03
CA PHE A 155 -19.70 -4.13 8.04
C PHE A 155 -20.84 -4.53 7.08
N PHE A 156 -21.88 -3.71 6.96
CA PHE A 156 -23.01 -3.96 6.06
C PHE A 156 -22.57 -4.00 4.59
N MET A 157 -21.59 -3.19 4.19
CA MET A 157 -21.10 -3.18 2.81
C MET A 157 -20.40 -4.48 2.45
N ILE A 158 -19.79 -5.19 3.41
CA ILE A 158 -19.16 -6.50 3.18
C ILE A 158 -20.22 -7.59 2.99
N ARG A 159 -21.31 -7.57 3.76
CA ARG A 159 -22.39 -8.57 3.67
C ARG A 159 -23.12 -8.55 2.33
N GLU A 160 -23.11 -7.42 1.63
CA GLU A 160 -23.70 -7.28 0.30
C GLU A 160 -22.74 -7.73 -0.83
N LEU A 161 -21.54 -8.21 -0.49
CA LEU A 161 -20.53 -8.70 -1.45
C LEU A 161 -20.54 -10.24 -1.60
N GLU A 162 -21.20 -10.96 -0.69
CA GLU A 162 -21.41 -12.42 -0.72
C GLU A 162 -22.60 -12.82 -1.62
#